data_AF-A0A5J5BYH8-F1
#
_entry.id   AF-A0A5J5BYH8-F1
#
_cell.length_a   1.000
_cell.length_b   1.000
_cell.length_c   1.000
_cell.angle_alpha   90.00
_cell.angle_beta   90.00
_cell.angle_gamma   90.00
#
_symmetry.space_group_name_H-M   'P 1'
#
loop_
_entity.id
_entity.type
_entity.pdbx_description
1 polymer ?
#
loop_
_entity_poly.entity_id
_entity_poly.type
_entity_poly.pdbx_seq_one_letter_code
_entity_poly.pdbx_strand_id
1 'polypeptide(L)'
;MKKFNRLKIIRTKYFDMPPLTITEAIEQLENVYHDFYGFRNEETGTIIWHFSRKAGGYGLIIPKENGQAENLEPVVIEAAKEPSLAE
;
A
#
# COMPACT_ATOMS: atom_id res chain seq x y z
N MET A 1 -27.48 -25.39 14.35
CA MET A 1 -26.02 -25.65 14.29
C MET A 1 -25.36 -24.62 13.39
N LYS A 2 -24.50 -23.74 13.92
CA LYS A 2 -23.72 -22.81 13.08
C LYS A 2 -22.62 -23.62 12.37
N LYS A 3 -22.61 -23.61 11.03
CA LYS A 3 -21.50 -24.18 10.25
C LYS A 3 -20.25 -23.34 10.51
N PHE A 4 -19.24 -23.90 11.16
CA PHE A 4 -17.93 -23.27 11.25
C PHE A 4 -17.23 -23.45 9.91
N ASN A 5 -17.13 -22.36 9.14
CA ASN A 5 -16.33 -22.34 7.93
C ASN A 5 -14.85 -22.42 8.35
N ARG A 6 -14.12 -23.48 7.96
CA ARG A 6 -12.69 -23.59 8.26
C ARG A 6 -11.93 -22.56 7.43
N LEU A 7 -11.38 -21.54 8.09
CA LEU A 7 -10.49 -20.57 7.45
C LEU A 7 -9.18 -21.29 7.08
N LYS A 8 -8.84 -21.30 5.79
CA LYS A 8 -7.60 -21.89 5.27
C LYS A 8 -6.84 -20.83 4.51
N ILE A 9 -5.55 -20.69 4.81
CA ILE A 9 -4.63 -19.86 4.02
C ILE A 9 -4.42 -20.59 2.69
N ILE A 10 -4.83 -19.97 1.58
CA ILE A 10 -4.81 -20.59 0.25
C ILE A 10 -3.52 -20.32 -0.49
N ARG A 11 -2.92 -19.13 -0.30
CA ARG A 11 -1.73 -18.70 -1.02
C ARG A 11 -0.87 -17.82 -0.12
N THR A 12 0.44 -17.99 -0.25
CA THR A 12 1.46 -17.12 0.35
C THR A 12 2.28 -16.52 -0.77
N LYS A 13 2.54 -15.22 -0.71
CA LYS A 13 3.42 -14.51 -1.65
C LYS A 13 4.71 -14.15 -0.91
N TYR A 14 5.84 -14.58 -1.45
CA TYR A 14 7.17 -14.18 -1.00
C TYR A 14 7.78 -13.27 -2.07
N PHE A 15 8.36 -12.15 -1.65
CA PHE A 15 9.07 -11.22 -2.52
C PHE A 15 10.09 -10.44 -1.69
N ASP A 16 11.16 -9.97 -2.34
CA ASP A 16 12.11 -9.07 -1.70
C ASP A 16 11.40 -7.75 -1.40
N MET A 17 11.60 -7.23 -0.18
CA MET A 17 10.99 -5.98 0.27
C MET A 17 12.06 -4.90 0.39
N PRO A 18 12.54 -4.35 -0.75
CA PRO A 18 13.43 -3.20 -0.71
C PRO A 18 12.71 -2.02 -0.04
N PRO A 19 13.47 -1.10 0.59
CA PRO A 19 12.89 0.17 1.02
C PRO A 19 12.42 0.94 -0.22
N LEU A 20 11.22 1.54 -0.15
CA LEU A 20 10.65 2.36 -1.20
C LEU A 20 10.04 3.63 -0.61
N THR A 21 9.95 4.67 -1.43
CA THR A 21 9.13 5.84 -1.16
C THR A 21 7.64 5.52 -1.34
N ILE A 22 6.77 6.40 -0.83
CA ILE A 22 5.30 6.26 -0.99
C ILE A 22 4.90 6.29 -2.47
N THR A 23 5.49 7.19 -3.26
CA THR A 23 5.19 7.33 -4.70
C THR A 23 5.56 6.08 -5.47
N GLU A 24 6.77 5.54 -5.28
CA GLU A 24 7.20 4.31 -5.93
C GLU A 24 6.29 3.12 -5.55
N ALA A 25 5.87 3.04 -4.30
CA ALA A 25 4.97 1.98 -3.85
C ALA A 25 3.57 2.06 -4.49
N ILE A 26 3.09 3.26 -4.84
CA ILE A 26 1.84 3.45 -5.60
C ILE A 26 2.01 3.01 -7.05
N GLU A 27 3.12 3.39 -7.69
CA GLU A 27 3.43 2.89 -9.04
C GLU A 27 3.47 1.36 -9.06
N GLN A 28 4.05 0.74 -8.03
CA GLN A 28 4.04 -0.71 -7.91
C GLN A 28 2.62 -1.27 -7.75
N LEU A 29 1.76 -0.66 -6.93
CA LEU A 29 0.35 -1.05 -6.76
C LEU A 29 -0.40 -1.05 -8.10
N GLU A 30 -0.20 -0.01 -8.91
CA GLU A 30 -0.82 0.14 -10.24
C GLU A 30 -0.28 -0.90 -11.23
N ASN A 31 1.04 -1.10 -11.27
CA ASN A 31 1.69 -2.04 -12.19
C ASN A 31 1.31 -3.51 -11.97
N VAL A 32 1.07 -3.91 -10.72
CA VAL A 32 0.70 -5.28 -10.36
C VAL A 32 -0.81 -5.54 -10.37
N TYR A 33 -1.62 -4.49 -10.61
CA TYR A 33 -3.08 -4.54 -10.58
C TYR A 33 -3.61 -5.20 -9.29
N HIS A 34 -3.05 -4.83 -8.12
CA HIS A 34 -3.50 -5.33 -6.82
C HIS A 34 -4.32 -4.28 -6.06
N ASP A 35 -5.19 -4.76 -5.17
CA ASP A 35 -5.93 -3.90 -4.25
C ASP A 35 -5.05 -3.39 -3.09
N PHE A 36 -4.01 -4.15 -2.75
CA PHE A 36 -3.10 -3.85 -1.64
C PHE A 36 -1.64 -4.07 -2.03
N TYR A 37 -0.76 -3.19 -1.57
CA TYR A 37 0.68 -3.32 -1.74
C TYR A 37 1.41 -2.99 -0.43
N GLY A 38 2.09 -3.99 0.13
CA GLY A 38 2.92 -3.83 1.32
C GLY A 38 4.37 -3.55 0.93
N PHE A 39 4.99 -2.57 1.55
CA PHE A 39 6.38 -2.18 1.31
C PHE A 39 7.04 -1.71 2.60
N ARG A 40 8.36 -1.65 2.61
CA ARG A 40 9.11 -1.01 3.69
C ARG A 40 9.35 0.45 3.32
N ASN A 41 8.91 1.37 4.17
CA ASN A 41 9.14 2.79 3.95
C ASN A 41 10.65 3.09 4.04
N GLU A 42 11.16 3.83 3.07
CA GLU A 42 12.59 4.16 2.99
C GLU A 42 13.06 5.07 4.14
N GLU A 43 12.23 6.01 4.58
CA GLU A 43 12.58 6.98 5.62
C GLU A 43 12.53 6.36 7.02
N THR A 44 11.47 5.59 7.31
CA THR A 44 11.22 5.06 8.66
C THR A 44 11.68 3.61 8.83
N GLY A 45 11.86 2.86 7.74
CA GLY A 45 12.11 1.43 7.79
C GLY A 45 10.89 0.59 8.21
N THR A 46 9.73 1.22 8.44
CA THR A 46 8.49 0.57 8.87
C THR A 46 7.76 -0.05 7.68
N ILE A 47 7.15 -1.22 7.89
CA ILE A 47 6.31 -1.84 6.86
C ILE A 47 4.96 -1.12 6.81
N ILE A 48 4.57 -0.63 5.64
CA ILE A 48 3.30 0.07 5.39
C ILE A 48 2.56 -0.64 4.26
N TRP A 49 1.22 -0.63 4.30
CA TRP A 49 0.40 -1.10 3.18
C TRP A 49 -0.40 0.04 2.55
N HIS A 50 -0.32 0.16 1.23
CA HIS A 50 -1.19 1.00 0.41
C HIS A 50 -2.42 0.22 -0.06
N PHE A 51 -3.53 0.93 -0.26
CA PHE A 51 -4.70 0.38 -0.92
C PHE A 51 -5.53 1.43 -1.65
N SER A 52 -6.18 1.01 -2.73
CA SER A 52 -7.12 1.85 -3.47
C SER A 52 -8.47 1.91 -2.75
N ARG A 53 -8.99 3.13 -2.54
CA ARG A 53 -10.28 3.34 -1.88
C ARG A 53 -11.41 3.32 -2.91
N LYS A 54 -12.53 2.67 -2.56
CA LYS A 54 -13.74 2.67 -3.41
C LYS A 54 -14.31 4.07 -3.67
N ALA A 55 -14.08 5.00 -2.76
CA ALA A 55 -14.50 6.40 -2.89
C ALA A 55 -13.47 7.29 -3.61
N GLY A 56 -12.42 6.70 -4.18
CA GLY A 56 -11.29 7.41 -4.80
C GLY A 56 -10.14 7.70 -3.83
N GLY A 57 -8.95 7.88 -4.40
CA GLY A 57 -7.70 8.10 -3.68
C GLY A 57 -7.14 6.83 -3.03
N TYR A 58 -6.02 7.01 -2.32
CA TYR A 58 -5.27 5.95 -1.65
C TYR A 58 -5.45 6.00 -0.14
N GLY A 59 -5.33 4.83 0.50
CA GLY A 59 -5.27 4.69 1.95
C GLY A 59 -3.96 4.03 2.38
N LEU A 60 -3.55 4.32 3.61
CA LEU A 60 -2.37 3.75 4.26
C LEU A 60 -2.79 2.93 5.47
N ILE A 61 -2.14 1.78 5.66
CA ILE A 61 -2.18 1.00 6.90
C ILE A 61 -0.77 0.97 7.44
N ILE A 62 -0.60 1.52 8.63
CA ILE A 62 0.70 1.66 9.29
C ILE A 62 0.63 0.94 10.64
N PRO A 63 1.56 0.03 10.93
CA PRO A 63 1.66 -0.61 12.23
C PRO A 63 1.97 0.45 13.28
N LYS A 64 1.26 0.38 14.41
CA LYS A 64 1.56 1.20 15.57
C LYS A 64 2.81 0.68 16.25
N GLU A 65 3.81 1.53 16.44
CA GLU A 65 4.89 1.23 17.37
C GLU A 65 4.41 1.50 18.81
N ASN A 66 4.57 0.52 19.70
CA ASN A 66 4.20 0.64 21.12
C ASN A 66 2.73 1.05 21.39
N GLY A 67 1.82 0.76 20.46
CA GLY A 67 0.40 1.08 20.60
C GLY A 67 0.03 2.53 20.28
N GLN A 68 1.00 3.35 19.88
CA GLN A 68 0.77 4.74 19.45
C GLN A 68 0.71 4.80 17.92
N ALA A 69 -0.27 5.55 17.40
CA ALA A 69 -0.28 5.91 15.98
C ALA A 69 0.46 7.23 15.82
N GLU A 70 1.37 7.28 14.86
CA GLU A 70 1.90 8.55 14.38
C GLU A 70 0.76 9.30 13.67
N ASN A 71 0.60 10.58 14.02
CA ASN A 71 -0.38 11.43 13.35
C ASN A 71 0.27 11.94 12.07
N LEU A 72 0.01 11.24 10.96
CA LEU A 72 0.55 11.63 9.65
C LEU A 72 -0.37 12.64 8.99
N GLU A 73 0.23 13.71 8.49
CA GLU A 73 -0.48 14.64 7.61
C GLU A 73 -0.84 13.93 6.29
N PRO A 74 -1.97 14.28 5.66
CA PRO A 74 -2.32 13.76 4.34
C PRO A 74 -1.22 14.09 3.33
N VAL A 75 -0.53 13.07 2.84
CA VAL A 75 0.46 13.24 1.77
C VAL A 75 -0.28 13.48 0.46
N VAL A 76 -0.15 14.69 -0.09
CA VAL A 76 -0.63 14.99 -1.44
C VAL A 76 0.45 14.54 -2.41
N ILE A 77 0.12 13.58 -3.26
CA ILE A 77 1.03 13.06 -4.27
C ILE A 77 0.60 13.69 -5.59
N GLU A 78 1.44 14.56 -6.13
CA GLU A 78 1.24 15.10 -7.47
C GLU A 78 1.52 13.98 -8.47
N ALA A 79 0.48 13.51 -9.16
CA ALA A 79 0.67 12.57 -10.25
C ALA A 79 1.59 13.22 -11.30
N ALA A 80 2.68 12.55 -11.64
CA ALA A 80 3.55 13.00 -12.71
C ALA A 80 2.70 13.21 -13.96
N LYS A 81 2.69 14.47 -14.44
CA LYS A 81 1.92 14.92 -15.59
C LYS A 81 2.11 13.92 -16.74
N GLU A 82 1.02 13.34 -17.24
CA GLU A 82 1.09 12.56 -18.48
C GLU A 82 1.82 13.43 -19.52
N PRO A 83 2.92 12.95 -20.14
CA PRO A 83 3.44 13.64 -21.30
C PRO A 83 2.31 13.60 -22.32
N SER A 84 1.67 14.76 -22.54
CA SER A 84 0.68 14.90 -23.59
C SER A 84 1.33 14.33 -24.85
N LEU A 85 0.80 13.22 -25.36
CA LEU A 85 1.08 12.82 -26.73
C LEU A 85 0.50 13.93 -27.60
N ALA A 86 1.34 14.91 -27.90
CA ALA A 86 1.15 15.75 -29.06
C ALA A 86 1.41 14.86 -30.26
N GLU A 87 0.35 14.65 -31.06
CA GLU A 87 0.40 14.05 -32.40
C GLU A 87 1.38 14.77 -33.33
#